data_AF-A0A1B8WLI8-F1
#
_entry.id   AF-A0A1B8WLI8-F1
#
_cell.length_a   1.000
_cell.length_b   1.000
_cell.length_c   1.000
_cell.angle_alpha   90.00
_cell.angle_beta   90.00
_cell.angle_gamma   90.00
#
_symmetry.space_group_name_H-M   'P 1'
#
loop_
_entity.id
_entity.type
_entity.pdbx_description
1 polymer ?
#
loop_
_entity_poly.entity_id
_entity_poly.type
_entity_poly.pdbx_seq_one_letter_code
_entity_poly.pdbx_strand_id
1 'polypeptide(L)'
;MGKKQKKAASQPPKAQPKKEADNGLTLKDLLGSDVLNKLKAQADEMKQAEATRKEELRKQEEEKKKQEQKRLENDFSYLLDHSDPNWSKHK
;
A
#
# COMPACT_ATOMS: atom_id res chain seq x y z
N MET A 1 24.75 -17.84 62.23
CA MET A 1 24.62 -17.84 60.75
C MET A 1 23.13 -18.01 60.42
N GLY A 2 22.38 -17.18 59.70
CA GLY A 2 22.61 -15.93 59.00
C GLY A 2 21.22 -15.30 58.74
N LYS A 3 21.15 -13.97 58.79
CA LYS A 3 19.95 -13.15 58.62
C LYS A 3 19.46 -13.22 57.16
N LYS A 4 18.16 -13.38 56.92
CA LYS A 4 17.54 -13.09 55.60
C LYS A 4 16.44 -12.03 55.75
N GLN A 5 16.85 -10.78 55.62
CA GLN A 5 15.97 -9.62 55.45
C GLN A 5 15.44 -9.62 54.01
N LYS A 6 14.12 -9.73 53.84
CA LYS A 6 13.43 -9.40 52.57
C LYS A 6 13.49 -7.88 52.39
N LYS A 7 14.41 -7.40 51.55
CA LYS A 7 14.38 -6.01 51.08
C LYS A 7 13.31 -5.89 49.99
N ALA A 8 12.35 -5.01 50.24
CA ALA A 8 11.38 -4.54 49.27
C ALA A 8 12.11 -3.98 48.04
N ALA A 9 11.72 -4.44 46.86
CA ALA A 9 12.19 -3.91 45.60
C ALA A 9 11.59 -2.51 45.41
N SER A 10 12.44 -1.49 45.59
CA SER A 10 12.14 -0.11 45.20
C SER A 10 12.14 -0.04 43.68
N GLN A 11 10.97 0.10 43.06
CA GLN A 11 10.88 0.43 41.64
C GLN A 11 11.37 1.87 41.43
N PRO A 12 12.16 2.15 40.38
CA PRO A 12 12.48 3.52 40.01
C PRO A 12 11.22 4.22 39.48
N PRO A 13 11.02 5.52 39.74
CA PRO A 13 9.92 6.27 39.16
C PRO A 13 10.08 6.29 37.64
N LYS A 14 9.07 5.78 36.92
CA LYS A 14 8.94 5.97 35.48
C LYS A 14 8.97 7.47 35.19
N ALA A 15 10.01 7.91 34.49
CA ALA A 15 10.06 9.25 33.92
C ALA A 15 8.83 9.43 33.02
N GLN A 16 7.89 10.27 33.46
CA GLN A 16 6.81 10.72 32.62
C GLN A 16 7.43 11.56 31.49
N PRO A 17 7.04 11.37 30.22
CA PRO A 17 7.47 12.26 29.17
C PRO A 17 6.93 13.66 29.50
N LYS A 18 7.84 14.59 29.78
CA LYS A 18 7.53 16.01 29.87
C LYS A 18 6.92 16.38 28.52
N LYS A 19 5.62 16.67 28.50
CA LYS A 19 5.00 17.40 27.39
C LYS A 19 5.62 18.79 27.41
N GLU A 20 6.71 18.92 26.67
CA GLU A 20 7.32 20.22 26.44
C GLU A 20 6.30 21.10 25.77
N ALA A 21 6.07 22.22 26.45
CA ALA A 21 5.32 23.40 26.10
C ALA A 21 4.81 23.46 24.66
N ASP A 22 3.49 23.56 24.58
CA ASP A 22 2.67 24.20 23.55
C ASP A 22 3.18 25.63 23.27
N ASN A 23 4.38 25.75 22.70
CA ASN A 23 4.84 26.95 22.04
C ASN A 23 4.23 26.90 20.65
N GLY A 24 3.25 27.76 20.39
CA GLY A 24 2.47 27.86 19.17
C GLY A 24 3.26 28.25 17.92
N LEU A 25 4.40 27.62 17.66
CA LEU A 25 4.98 27.54 16.33
C LEU A 25 4.25 26.39 15.65
N THR A 26 3.30 26.73 14.79
CA THR A 26 2.68 25.73 13.93
C THR A 26 3.78 25.06 13.11
N LEU A 27 3.60 23.79 12.70
CA LEU A 27 4.60 23.08 11.89
C LEU A 27 5.06 23.89 10.65
N LYS A 28 4.24 24.86 10.22
CA LYS A 28 4.53 25.83 9.16
C LYS A 28 5.56 26.92 9.52
N ASP A 29 5.72 27.26 10.79
CA ASP A 29 6.74 28.21 11.24
C ASP A 29 8.11 27.53 11.41
N LEU A 30 8.15 26.24 11.77
CA LEU A 30 9.40 25.47 11.81
C LEU A 30 9.88 25.05 10.42
N LEU A 31 8.96 24.69 9.53
CA LEU A 31 9.25 24.35 8.15
C LEU A 31 8.99 25.59 7.31
N GLY A 32 10.03 26.40 7.08
CA GLY A 32 9.93 27.59 6.24
C GLY A 32 9.18 27.31 4.92
N SER A 33 8.49 28.33 4.40
CA SER A 33 7.60 28.23 3.23
C SER A 33 8.22 27.51 2.03
N ASP A 34 9.53 27.63 1.83
CA ASP A 34 10.31 26.91 0.81
C ASP A 34 10.24 25.38 0.96
N VAL A 35 10.37 24.86 2.17
CA VAL A 35 10.30 23.41 2.47
C VAL A 35 8.88 22.90 2.30
N LEU A 36 7.88 23.68 2.69
CA LEU A 36 6.47 23.34 2.46
C LEU A 36 6.10 23.34 0.97
N ASN A 37 6.72 24.18 0.16
CA ASN A 37 6.52 24.20 -1.28
C ASN A 37 7.18 23.00 -1.94
N LYS A 38 8.41 22.65 -1.55
CA LYS A 38 9.07 21.41 -1.98
C LYS A 38 8.28 20.16 -1.60
N LEU A 39 7.74 20.11 -0.39
CA LEU A 39 6.93 18.99 0.07
C LEU A 39 5.62 18.86 -0.71
N LYS A 40 4.96 19.98 -1.04
CA LYS A 40 3.78 19.94 -1.91
C LYS A 40 4.14 19.48 -3.32
N ALA A 41 5.23 19.99 -3.90
CA ALA A 41 5.69 19.56 -5.22
C ALA A 41 5.96 18.06 -5.26
N GLN A 42 6.65 17.51 -4.26
CA GLN A 42 6.89 16.07 -4.15
C GLN A 42 5.61 15.25 -3.90
N ALA A 43 4.68 15.78 -3.10
CA ALA A 43 3.39 15.13 -2.86
C ALA A 43 2.53 15.07 -4.13
N ASP A 44 2.53 16.14 -4.92
CA ASP A 44 1.82 16.20 -6.20
C ASP A 44 2.48 15.29 -7.24
N GLU A 45 3.82 15.23 -7.28
CA GLU A 45 4.56 14.30 -8.14
C GLU A 45 4.29 12.83 -7.76
N MET A 46 4.29 12.49 -6.47
CA MET A 46 3.92 11.14 -6.02
C MET A 46 2.47 10.78 -6.36
N LYS A 47 1.52 11.71 -6.23
CA LYS A 47 0.13 11.46 -6.63
C LYS A 47 0.01 11.19 -8.12
N GLN A 48 0.75 11.92 -8.95
CA GLN A 48 0.79 11.68 -10.40
C GLN A 48 1.44 10.32 -10.73
N ALA A 49 2.51 9.95 -10.02
CA ALA A 49 3.16 8.65 -10.16
C ALA A 49 2.26 7.48 -9.69
N GLU A 50 1.45 7.67 -8.65
CA GLU A 50 0.48 6.68 -8.18
C GLU A 50 -0.69 6.52 -9.15
N ALA A 51 -1.18 7.62 -9.73
CA ALA A 51 -2.23 7.57 -10.75
C ALA A 51 -1.77 6.77 -11.98
N THR A 52 -0.57 7.06 -12.48
CA THR A 52 0.03 6.33 -13.61
C THR A 52 0.27 4.85 -13.28
N ARG A 53 0.75 4.52 -12.07
CA ARG A 53 0.88 3.12 -11.64
C ARG A 53 -0.45 2.37 -11.64
N LYS A 54 -1.52 3.01 -11.19
CA LYS A 54 -2.85 2.40 -11.14
C LYS A 54 -3.39 2.13 -12.55
N GLU A 55 -3.19 3.06 -13.47
CA GLU A 55 -3.55 2.87 -14.88
C GLU A 55 -2.75 1.75 -15.54
N GLU A 56 -1.45 1.68 -15.27
CA GLU A 56 -0.59 0.63 -15.81
C GLU A 56 -0.94 -0.75 -15.26
N LEU A 57 -1.30 -0.85 -13.99
CA LEU A 57 -1.81 -2.10 -13.40
C LEU A 57 -3.08 -2.58 -14.10
N ARG A 58 -4.03 -1.68 -14.39
CA ARG A 58 -5.26 -2.05 -15.11
C ARG A 58 -4.95 -2.54 -16.52
N LYS A 59 -4.03 -1.86 -17.21
CA LYS A 59 -3.61 -2.25 -18.57
C LYS A 59 -2.91 -3.61 -18.58
N GLN A 60 -2.07 -3.90 -17.60
CA GLN A 60 -1.41 -5.20 -17.47
C GLN A 60 -2.39 -6.33 -17.14
N GLU A 61 -3.41 -6.08 -16.33
CA GLU A 61 -4.46 -7.07 -16.05
C GLU A 61 -5.29 -7.39 -17.30
N GLU A 62 -5.65 -6.37 -18.08
CA GLU A 62 -6.36 -6.55 -19.35
C GLU A 62 -5.51 -7.31 -20.38
N GLU A 63 -4.21 -7.00 -20.46
CA GLU A 63 -3.28 -7.70 -21.34
C GLU A 63 -3.08 -9.16 -20.94
N LYS A 64 -2.97 -9.45 -19.64
CA LYS A 64 -2.91 -10.83 -19.12
C LYS A 64 -4.17 -11.61 -19.44
N LYS A 65 -5.34 -11.02 -19.22
CA LYS A 65 -6.62 -11.65 -19.58
C LYS A 65 -6.70 -11.93 -21.08
N LYS A 66 -6.24 -10.99 -21.91
CA LYS A 66 -6.22 -11.19 -23.36
C LYS A 66 -5.25 -12.28 -23.80
N GLN A 67 -4.07 -12.37 -23.18
CA GLN A 67 -3.11 -13.44 -23.46
C GLN A 67 -3.63 -14.80 -23.01
N GLU A 68 -4.28 -14.86 -21.84
CA GLU A 68 -4.92 -16.07 -21.34
C GLU A 68 -6.08 -16.49 -22.24
N GLN A 69 -6.98 -15.57 -22.60
CA GLN A 69 -8.04 -15.84 -23.58
C GLN A 69 -7.47 -16.36 -24.90
N LYS A 70 -6.43 -15.72 -25.44
CA LYS A 70 -5.77 -16.18 -26.66
C LYS A 70 -5.14 -17.57 -26.52
N ARG A 71 -4.65 -17.92 -25.33
CA ARG A 71 -4.14 -19.26 -25.03
C ARG A 71 -5.29 -20.27 -24.99
N LEU A 72 -6.39 -19.93 -24.35
CA LEU A 72 -7.59 -20.76 -24.25
C LEU A 72 -8.26 -20.97 -25.63
N GLU A 73 -8.27 -19.94 -26.48
CA GLU A 73 -8.69 -20.02 -27.88
C GLU A 73 -7.77 -20.87 -28.75
N ASN A 74 -6.53 -21.14 -28.31
CA ASN A 74 -5.63 -22.06 -28.99
C ASN A 74 -5.71 -23.49 -28.42
N ASP A 75 -6.10 -23.62 -27.15
CA ASP A 75 -6.27 -24.90 -26.49
C ASP A 75 -7.54 -25.60 -26.99
N PHE A 76 -7.34 -26.63 -27.80
CA PHE A 76 -8.42 -27.45 -28.34
C PHE A 76 -9.32 -28.06 -27.27
N SER A 77 -8.80 -28.36 -26.07
CA SER A 77 -9.62 -28.91 -24.98
C SER A 77 -10.62 -27.88 -24.50
N TYR A 78 -10.18 -26.64 -24.29
CA TYR A 78 -11.04 -25.54 -23.88
C TYR A 78 -12.06 -25.19 -24.97
N LEU A 79 -11.62 -25.13 -26.23
CA LEU A 79 -12.51 -24.92 -27.38
C LEU A 79 -13.57 -26.02 -27.48
N LEU A 80 -13.23 -27.29 -27.31
CA LEU A 80 -14.20 -28.39 -27.39
C LEU A 80 -15.26 -28.31 -26.29
N ASP A 81 -14.87 -27.96 -25.06
CA ASP A 81 -15.80 -27.85 -23.94
C ASP A 81 -16.70 -26.61 -24.01
N HIS A 82 -16.22 -25.51 -24.62
CA HIS A 82 -16.91 -24.21 -24.64
C HIS A 82 -17.47 -23.81 -26.02
N SER A 83 -17.17 -24.56 -27.08
CA SER A 83 -17.74 -24.31 -28.41
C SER A 83 -19.15 -24.89 -28.54
N ASP A 84 -19.99 -24.21 -29.32
CA ASP A 84 -21.38 -24.61 -29.52
C ASP A 84 -21.44 -25.89 -30.39
N PRO A 85 -21.92 -27.04 -29.87
CA PRO A 85 -21.96 -28.30 -30.61
C PRO A 85 -23.00 -28.32 -31.74
N ASN A 86 -23.81 -27.26 -31.89
CA ASN A 86 -24.93 -27.18 -32.83
C ASN A 86 -24.52 -26.74 -34.25
N TRP A 87 -23.38 -27.20 -34.77
CA TRP A 87 -22.98 -26.94 -36.16
C TRP A 87 -24.03 -27.43 -37.19
N SER A 88 -24.87 -28.39 -36.79
CA SER A 88 -25.97 -28.95 -37.59
C SER A 88 -27.15 -28.00 -37.80
N LYS A 89 -27.26 -26.89 -37.05
CA LYS A 89 -28.35 -25.90 -37.19
C LYS A 89 -28.13 -24.88 -38.31
N HIS A 90 -26.92 -24.80 -38.84
CA HIS A 90 -26.53 -23.86 -39.90
C HIS A 90 -26.38 -24.55 -41.27
N LYS A 91 -27.09 -25.66 -41.49
CA LYS A 91 -27.05 -26.45 -42.72
C LYS A 91 -28.10 -26.02 -43.74
#